data_AF-A0A690LPK1-F1
#
_entry.id   AF-A0A690LPK1-F1
#
_cell.length_a   1.000
_cell.length_b   1.000
_cell.length_c   1.000
_cell.angle_alpha   90.00
_cell.angle_beta   90.00
_cell.angle_gamma   90.00
#
_symmetry.space_group_name_H-M   'P 1'
#
loop_
_entity.id
_entity.type
_entity.pdbx_description
1 polymer ?
#
loop_
_entity_poly.entity_id
_entity_poly.type
_entity_poly.pdbx_seq_one_letter_code
_entity_poly.pdbx_strand_id
1 'polypeptide(L)'
;SRGSVVPFFKKLIEQGAKELPITDTRMTRFWISLEDGVKFVLSNFERMHGGEIFIPKIPSMKITDLAHALAPNLNHKIIGIRAGEKLHEIMISSDDSHLTYEFENYYAISPSIKLVDQESDFSINALGEKGQKVKDGFSYSSDNNPQWASEKELLDIINHTEGF
;
A
#
# COMPACT_ATOMS: atom_id res chain seq x y z
N SER A 1 14.48 2.52 -2.93
CA SER A 1 14.43 1.11 -3.35
C SER A 1 15.01 0.98 -4.76
N ARG A 2 16.04 0.15 -4.99
CA ARG A 2 16.72 0.03 -6.30
C ARG A 2 16.15 -1.07 -7.21
N GLY A 3 15.06 -1.73 -6.80
CA GLY A 3 14.46 -2.87 -7.52
C GLY A 3 12.95 -2.78 -7.71
N SER A 4 12.34 -1.61 -7.57
CA SER A 4 10.90 -1.44 -7.85
C SER A 4 10.62 -1.34 -9.36
N VAL A 5 9.35 -1.50 -9.73
CA VAL A 5 8.89 -1.44 -11.14
C VAL A 5 9.13 -0.07 -11.78
N VAL A 6 9.09 1.02 -11.01
CA VAL A 6 9.25 2.39 -11.51
C VAL A 6 10.65 2.65 -12.08
N PRO A 7 11.77 2.46 -11.33
CA PRO A 7 13.11 2.55 -11.89
C PRO A 7 13.35 1.60 -13.07
N PHE A 8 12.72 0.42 -13.04
CA PHE A 8 12.83 -0.55 -14.13
C PHE A 8 12.19 -0.02 -15.43
N PHE A 9 10.97 0.50 -15.37
CA PHE A 9 10.33 1.11 -16.54
C PHE A 9 11.06 2.36 -17.01
N LYS A 10 11.48 3.25 -16.11
CA LYS A 10 12.29 4.44 -16.47
C LYS A 10 13.57 4.05 -17.23
N LYS A 11 14.30 3.05 -16.73
CA LYS A 11 15.50 2.53 -17.39
C LYS A 11 15.20 1.97 -18.80
N LEU A 12 14.10 1.25 -18.97
CA LEU A 12 13.69 0.75 -20.29
C LEU A 12 13.36 1.89 -21.26
N ILE A 13 12.65 2.91 -20.78
CA ILE A 13 12.29 4.10 -21.57
C ILE A 13 13.57 4.85 -22.00
N GLU A 14 14.50 5.09 -21.08
CA GLU A 14 15.80 5.72 -21.35
C GLU A 14 16.64 4.93 -22.36
N GLN A 15 16.51 3.60 -22.37
CA GLN A 15 17.17 2.71 -23.32
C GLN A 15 16.46 2.62 -24.69
N GLY A 16 15.37 3.37 -24.90
CA GLY A 16 14.63 3.38 -26.15
C GLY A 16 13.76 2.14 -26.36
N ALA A 17 13.24 1.55 -25.29
CA ALA A 17 12.29 0.43 -25.40
C ALA A 17 11.08 0.81 -26.28
N LYS A 18 10.62 -0.14 -27.09
CA LYS A 18 9.42 0.02 -27.93
C LYS A 18 8.13 -0.39 -27.22
N GLU A 19 8.28 -1.18 -26.16
CA GLU A 19 7.20 -1.77 -25.38
C GLU A 19 7.62 -1.91 -23.91
N LEU A 20 6.68 -1.73 -22.99
CA LEU A 20 6.89 -1.99 -21.56
C LEU A 20 6.34 -3.37 -21.18
N PRO A 21 7.09 -4.19 -20.43
CA PRO A 21 6.64 -5.50 -20.01
C PRO A 21 5.63 -5.40 -18.87
N ILE A 22 4.43 -5.95 -19.06
CA ILE A 22 3.37 -6.08 -18.08
C ILE A 22 3.20 -7.56 -17.74
N THR A 23 3.18 -7.90 -16.45
CA THR A 23 3.05 -9.29 -16.01
C THR A 23 1.62 -9.81 -16.19
N ASP A 24 0.63 -9.06 -15.69
CA ASP A 24 -0.80 -9.31 -15.90
C ASP A 24 -1.57 -7.98 -15.93
N THR A 25 -2.57 -7.84 -16.80
CA THR A 25 -3.35 -6.61 -16.97
C THR A 25 -4.29 -6.32 -15.80
N ARG A 26 -4.59 -7.33 -14.98
CA ARG A 26 -5.42 -7.20 -13.78
C ARG A 26 -4.62 -6.78 -12.56
N MET A 27 -3.29 -6.76 -12.64
CA MET A 27 -2.43 -6.59 -11.47
C MET A 27 -2.59 -5.21 -10.82
N THR A 28 -2.80 -5.19 -9.49
CA THR A 28 -2.93 -3.95 -8.71
C THR A 28 -1.93 -3.92 -7.56
N ARG A 29 -1.48 -2.72 -7.19
CA ARG A 29 -0.57 -2.50 -6.06
C ARG A 29 -1.03 -1.28 -5.26
N PHE A 30 -0.73 -1.28 -3.97
CA PHE A 30 -0.79 -0.08 -3.14
C PHE A 30 0.42 0.82 -3.40
N TRP A 31 0.23 2.12 -3.27
CA TRP A 31 1.26 3.13 -3.52
C TRP A 31 1.42 4.05 -2.33
N ILE A 32 2.66 4.21 -1.89
CA ILE A 32 3.05 5.13 -0.83
C ILE A 32 4.40 5.74 -1.21
N SER A 33 4.57 7.04 -0.97
CA SER A 33 5.88 7.67 -1.15
C SER A 33 6.83 7.23 -0.04
N LEU A 34 8.14 7.35 -0.26
CA LEU A 34 9.12 7.08 0.80
C LEU A 34 8.90 8.02 1.99
N GLU A 35 8.63 9.29 1.71
CA GLU A 35 8.42 10.32 2.73
C GLU A 35 7.18 10.02 3.60
N ASP A 36 6.05 9.65 2.97
CA ASP A 36 4.83 9.30 3.69
C ASP A 36 5.01 8.03 4.52
N GLY A 37 5.77 7.05 4.01
CA GLY A 37 6.14 5.86 4.77
C GLY A 37 6.94 6.22 6.04
N VAL A 38 7.91 7.12 5.94
CA VAL A 38 8.69 7.59 7.09
C VAL A 38 7.82 8.36 8.07
N LYS A 39 7.01 9.31 7.59
CA LYS A 39 6.06 10.07 8.42
C LYS A 39 5.09 9.16 9.16
N PHE A 40 4.56 8.15 8.47
CA PHE A 40 3.66 7.18 9.07
C PHE A 40 4.33 6.44 10.24
N VAL A 41 5.54 5.92 10.03
CA VAL A 41 6.32 5.28 11.10
C VAL A 41 6.53 6.22 12.29
N LEU A 42 7.00 7.45 12.04
CA LEU A 42 7.26 8.43 13.11
C LEU A 42 6.00 8.77 13.90
N SER A 43 4.88 9.02 13.21
CA SER A 43 3.60 9.30 13.86
C SER A 43 3.08 8.13 14.71
N ASN A 44 3.40 6.90 14.33
CA ASN A 44 2.98 5.72 15.08
C ASN A 44 3.75 5.56 16.39
N PHE A 45 4.97 6.10 16.50
CA PHE A 45 5.70 6.12 17.77
C PHE A 45 5.00 6.93 18.86
N GLU A 46 4.28 7.97 18.50
CA GLU A 46 3.61 8.85 19.48
C GLU A 46 2.28 8.28 19.96
N ARG A 47 1.62 7.43 19.16
CA ARG A 47 0.28 6.90 19.44
C ARG A 47 0.23 5.44 19.90
N MET A 48 1.32 4.67 19.76
CA MET A 48 1.30 3.24 20.05
C MET A 48 1.15 2.94 21.54
N HIS A 49 0.45 1.85 21.86
CA HIS A 49 0.51 1.18 23.16
C HIS A 49 1.55 0.06 23.17
N GLY A 50 1.85 -0.51 22.00
CA GLY A 50 2.78 -1.61 21.81
C GLY A 50 2.04 -2.89 21.38
N GLY A 51 2.57 -3.55 20.35
CA GLY A 51 2.07 -4.81 19.80
C GLY A 51 1.12 -4.65 18.61
N GLU A 52 0.67 -3.44 18.28
CA GLU A 52 -0.16 -3.19 17.12
C GLU A 52 0.61 -3.37 15.80
N ILE A 53 -0.10 -3.81 14.77
CA ILE A 53 0.33 -3.66 13.39
C ILE A 53 -0.43 -2.48 12.80
N PHE A 54 0.28 -1.42 12.44
CA PHE A 54 -0.29 -0.23 11.83
C PHE A 54 -0.29 -0.34 10.30
N ILE A 55 -1.44 -0.11 9.68
CA ILE A 55 -1.63 -0.15 8.22
C ILE A 55 -2.14 1.21 7.75
N PRO A 56 -1.41 1.94 6.90
CA PRO A 56 -1.87 3.23 6.43
C PRO A 56 -3.00 3.05 5.41
N LYS A 57 -3.94 4.01 5.34
CA LYS A 57 -4.89 4.09 4.23
C LYS A 57 -4.19 4.77 3.05
N ILE A 58 -3.85 3.99 2.03
CA ILE A 58 -3.09 4.45 0.87
C ILE A 58 -3.78 4.03 -0.43
N PRO A 59 -3.61 4.79 -1.52
CA PRO A 59 -4.28 4.48 -2.77
C PRO A 59 -3.72 3.22 -3.44
N SER A 60 -4.56 2.59 -4.26
CA SER A 60 -4.17 1.51 -5.17
C SER A 60 -4.17 1.96 -6.62
N MET A 61 -3.45 1.22 -7.47
CA MET A 61 -3.44 1.45 -8.91
C MET A 61 -3.15 0.17 -9.67
N LYS A 62 -3.61 0.08 -10.93
CA LYS A 62 -3.19 -0.98 -11.84
C LYS A 62 -1.78 -0.73 -12.37
N ILE A 63 -1.06 -1.82 -12.64
CA ILE A 63 0.27 -1.74 -13.26
C ILE A 63 0.19 -1.23 -14.71
N THR A 64 -0.93 -1.44 -15.39
CA THR A 64 -1.18 -0.87 -16.73
C THR A 64 -1.23 0.65 -16.71
N ASP A 65 -1.88 1.21 -15.70
CA ASP A 65 -2.09 2.65 -15.60
C ASP A 65 -0.77 3.33 -15.21
N LEU A 66 0.04 2.67 -14.37
CA LEU A 66 1.42 3.10 -14.10
C LEU A 66 2.26 3.16 -15.38
N ALA A 67 2.22 2.10 -16.19
CA ALA A 67 2.99 2.04 -17.42
C ALA A 67 2.56 3.12 -18.42
N HIS A 68 1.25 3.35 -18.53
CA HIS A 68 0.68 4.42 -19.35
C HIS A 68 1.11 5.80 -18.83
N ALA A 69 1.03 6.05 -17.53
CA ALA A 69 1.45 7.32 -16.92
C ALA A 69 2.94 7.64 -17.18
N LEU A 70 3.81 6.63 -17.13
CA LEU A 70 5.25 6.80 -17.38
C LEU A 70 5.60 6.91 -18.87
N ALA A 71 4.85 6.25 -19.74
CA ALA A 71 5.13 6.18 -21.18
C ALA A 71 3.84 6.05 -22.01
N PRO A 72 3.07 7.15 -22.18
CA PRO A 72 1.75 7.10 -22.83
C PRO A 72 1.77 6.59 -24.27
N ASN A 73 2.92 6.73 -24.95
CA ASN A 73 3.09 6.37 -26.35
C ASN A 73 3.70 4.96 -26.57
N LEU A 74 4.05 4.24 -25.50
CA LEU A 74 4.66 2.92 -25.61
C LEU A 74 3.58 1.83 -25.48
N ASN A 75 3.69 0.79 -26.30
CA ASN A 75 2.81 -0.37 -26.19
C ASN A 75 3.15 -1.20 -24.96
N HIS A 76 2.19 -2.00 -24.49
CA HIS A 76 2.40 -2.96 -23.40
C HIS A 76 2.56 -4.37 -23.95
N LYS A 77 3.55 -5.11 -23.44
CA LYS A 77 3.74 -6.53 -23.75
C LYS A 77 3.43 -7.39 -22.54
N ILE A 78 2.49 -8.32 -22.69
CA ILE A 78 2.16 -9.27 -21.63
C ILE A 78 3.23 -10.36 -21.57
N ILE A 79 3.97 -10.41 -20.48
CA ILE A 79 5.05 -11.38 -20.26
C ILE A 79 4.66 -12.53 -19.33
N GLY A 80 3.48 -12.46 -18.72
CA GLY A 80 2.99 -13.45 -17.76
C GLY A 80 3.42 -13.16 -16.33
N ILE A 81 2.71 -13.78 -15.39
CA ILE A 81 2.94 -13.67 -13.95
C ILE A 81 4.25 -14.37 -13.59
N ARG A 82 5.10 -13.69 -12.81
CA ARG A 82 6.37 -14.27 -12.33
C ARG A 82 6.12 -15.22 -11.16
N ALA A 83 7.04 -16.15 -10.93
CA ALA A 83 6.93 -17.09 -9.81
C ALA A 83 6.80 -16.35 -8.47
N GLY A 84 5.75 -16.67 -7.71
CA GLY A 84 5.47 -16.07 -6.39
C GLY A 84 4.78 -14.70 -6.44
N GLU A 85 4.49 -14.16 -7.62
CA GLU A 85 3.82 -12.86 -7.75
C GLU A 85 2.29 -13.00 -7.60
N LYS A 86 1.68 -12.14 -6.77
CA LYS A 86 0.22 -12.06 -6.61
C LYS A 86 -0.38 -11.06 -7.60
N LEU A 87 -1.63 -11.30 -8.00
CA LEU A 87 -2.42 -10.33 -8.78
C LEU A 87 -2.73 -9.08 -7.95
N HIS A 88 -3.15 -9.26 -6.71
CA HIS A 88 -3.54 -8.21 -5.78
C HIS A 88 -2.84 -8.41 -4.45
N GLU A 89 -2.45 -7.33 -3.81
CA GLU A 89 -1.83 -7.36 -2.49
C GLU A 89 -2.89 -7.20 -1.40
N ILE A 90 -2.69 -7.86 -0.27
CA ILE A 90 -3.59 -7.80 0.89
C ILE A 90 -2.79 -7.22 2.04
N MET A 91 -3.29 -6.13 2.64
CA MET A 91 -2.72 -5.56 3.86
C MET A 91 -3.48 -5.99 5.11
N ILE A 92 -4.77 -6.29 4.99
CA ILE A 92 -5.60 -6.81 6.08
C ILE A 92 -6.42 -7.98 5.54
N SER A 93 -6.18 -9.18 6.07
CA SER A 93 -6.92 -10.38 5.70
C SER A 93 -8.32 -10.37 6.34
N SER A 94 -9.27 -11.09 5.75
CA SER A 94 -10.60 -11.28 6.36
C SER A 94 -10.53 -11.93 7.73
N ASP A 95 -9.52 -12.79 7.94
CA ASP A 95 -9.33 -13.52 9.19
C ASP A 95 -8.87 -12.58 10.32
N ASP A 96 -8.16 -11.49 9.99
CA ASP A 96 -7.71 -10.48 10.95
C ASP A 96 -8.77 -9.40 11.23
N SER A 97 -9.93 -9.43 10.55
CA SER A 97 -10.98 -8.40 10.69
C SER A 97 -11.43 -8.21 12.14
N HIS A 98 -11.60 -9.31 12.89
CA HIS A 98 -12.00 -9.29 14.29
C HIS A 98 -10.96 -8.63 15.22
N LEU A 99 -9.71 -8.48 14.79
CA LEU A 99 -8.64 -7.79 15.51
C LEU A 99 -8.41 -6.36 15.01
N THR A 100 -9.09 -5.94 13.95
CA THR A 100 -8.81 -4.70 13.25
C THR A 100 -9.69 -3.54 13.74
N TYR A 101 -9.06 -2.40 13.97
CA TYR A 101 -9.70 -1.12 14.28
C TYR A 101 -9.41 -0.13 13.16
N GLU A 102 -10.44 0.54 12.67
CA GLU A 102 -10.36 1.62 11.71
C GLU A 102 -10.28 2.97 12.42
N PHE A 103 -9.23 3.73 12.12
CA PHE A 103 -9.07 5.13 12.47
C PHE A 103 -9.28 5.99 11.22
N GLU A 104 -9.20 7.31 11.34
CA GLU A 104 -9.43 8.23 10.23
C GLU A 104 -8.56 7.91 9.01
N ASN A 105 -7.23 7.85 9.20
CA ASN A 105 -6.25 7.73 8.12
C ASN A 105 -5.45 6.42 8.13
N TYR A 106 -5.77 5.48 9.02
CA TYR A 106 -5.05 4.22 9.16
C TYR A 106 -5.93 3.14 9.81
N TYR A 107 -5.44 1.91 9.83
CA TYR A 107 -5.97 0.80 10.60
C TYR A 107 -4.92 0.31 11.61
N ALA A 108 -5.37 -0.23 12.73
CA ALA A 108 -4.52 -0.95 13.68
C ALA A 108 -5.08 -2.36 13.89
N ILE A 109 -4.24 -3.37 13.69
CA ILE A 109 -4.54 -4.76 14.08
C ILE A 109 -3.98 -4.95 15.48
N SER A 110 -4.84 -5.26 16.44
CA SER A 110 -4.40 -5.60 17.80
C SER A 110 -3.73 -6.98 17.85
N PRO A 111 -2.81 -7.21 18.81
CA PRO A 111 -2.24 -8.54 19.04
C PRO A 111 -3.30 -9.64 19.16
N SER A 112 -3.04 -10.80 18.56
CA SER A 112 -3.87 -12.00 18.73
C SER A 112 -3.61 -12.72 20.06
N ILE A 113 -2.50 -12.39 20.73
CA ILE A 113 -2.08 -12.95 22.02
C ILE A 113 -1.97 -11.86 23.07
N LYS A 114 -2.33 -12.18 24.31
CA LYS A 114 -2.07 -11.31 25.46
C LYS A 114 -0.62 -11.48 25.87
N LEU A 115 0.21 -10.46 25.61
CA LEU A 115 1.64 -10.48 25.94
C LEU A 115 1.92 -10.04 27.39
N VAL A 116 1.01 -9.27 27.98
CA VAL A 116 1.09 -8.72 29.33
C VAL A 116 -0.30 -8.76 29.97
N ASP A 117 -0.36 -8.85 31.30
CA ASP A 117 -1.61 -8.88 32.08
C ASP A 117 -2.44 -7.58 31.97
N GLN A 118 -1.89 -6.55 31.32
CA GLN A 118 -2.57 -5.29 31.10
C GLN A 118 -3.46 -5.39 29.86
N GLU A 119 -4.77 -5.25 30.05
CA GLU A 119 -5.70 -5.09 28.93
C GLU A 119 -5.57 -3.67 28.36
N SER A 120 -4.88 -3.55 27.23
CA SER A 120 -4.89 -2.32 26.45
C SER A 120 -6.15 -2.26 25.59
N ASP A 121 -6.93 -1.19 25.74
CA ASP A 121 -8.02 -0.87 24.82
C ASP A 121 -7.44 -0.27 23.55
N PHE A 122 -7.28 -1.09 22.51
CA PHE A 122 -6.77 -0.66 21.21
C PHE A 122 -7.78 0.17 20.38
N SER A 123 -8.99 0.40 20.89
CA SER A 123 -9.94 1.33 20.27
C SER A 123 -9.63 2.81 20.57
N ILE A 124 -8.77 3.10 21.55
CA ILE A 124 -8.31 4.45 21.86
C ILE A 124 -6.79 4.42 21.97
N ASN A 125 -6.08 5.23 21.19
CA ASN A 125 -4.61 5.23 21.20
C ASN A 125 -4.01 6.17 22.26
N ALA A 126 -2.68 6.23 22.37
CA ALA A 126 -2.00 7.05 23.39
C ALA A 126 -2.24 8.57 23.24
N LEU A 127 -2.65 9.04 22.05
CA LEU A 127 -3.02 10.43 21.78
C LEU A 127 -4.53 10.70 22.03
N GLY A 128 -5.30 9.69 22.41
CA GLY A 128 -6.75 9.80 22.62
C GLY A 128 -7.58 9.75 21.33
N GLU A 129 -6.97 9.45 20.18
CA GLU A 129 -7.71 9.22 18.94
C GLU A 129 -8.56 7.94 19.08
N LYS A 130 -9.78 7.95 18.55
CA LYS A 130 -10.72 6.83 18.68
C LYS A 130 -10.87 6.10 17.36
N GLY A 131 -10.66 4.80 17.38
CA GLY A 131 -10.92 3.87 16.29
C GLY A 131 -12.20 3.08 16.53
N GLN A 132 -12.77 2.53 15.46
CA GLN A 132 -13.94 1.66 15.49
C GLN A 132 -13.57 0.27 14.99
N LYS A 133 -14.17 -0.79 15.54
CA LYS A 133 -14.01 -2.13 14.97
C LYS A 133 -14.53 -2.14 13.53
N VAL A 134 -13.77 -2.74 12.63
CA VAL A 134 -14.25 -3.02 11.27
C VAL A 134 -15.32 -4.11 11.32
N LYS A 135 -16.05 -4.30 10.22
CA LYS A 135 -17.03 -5.38 10.09
C LYS A 135 -16.34 -6.73 10.02
N ASP A 136 -16.98 -7.77 10.57
CA ASP A 136 -16.53 -9.15 10.40
C ASP A 136 -16.39 -9.51 8.92
N GLY A 137 -15.27 -10.13 8.56
CA GLY A 137 -14.94 -10.47 7.18
C GLY A 137 -14.40 -9.30 6.34
N PHE A 138 -14.19 -8.11 6.94
CA PHE A 138 -13.52 -6.99 6.27
C PHE A 138 -12.13 -7.42 5.78
N SER A 139 -11.80 -7.07 4.53
CA SER A 139 -10.46 -7.25 3.97
C SER A 139 -10.04 -6.00 3.22
N TYR A 140 -8.78 -5.60 3.43
CA TYR A 140 -8.18 -4.48 2.74
C TYR A 140 -7.16 -4.98 1.71
N SER A 141 -7.57 -5.00 0.44
CA SER A 141 -6.79 -5.49 -0.69
C SER A 141 -6.72 -4.45 -1.82
N SER A 142 -5.68 -4.51 -2.64
CA SER A 142 -5.41 -3.48 -3.65
C SER A 142 -6.40 -3.46 -4.82
N ASP A 143 -7.27 -4.46 -4.95
CA ASP A 143 -8.35 -4.51 -5.94
C ASP A 143 -9.70 -4.03 -5.40
N ASN A 144 -9.91 -4.08 -4.08
CA ASN A 144 -11.14 -3.65 -3.42
C ASN A 144 -11.01 -2.30 -2.68
N ASN A 145 -9.85 -1.65 -2.79
CA ASN A 145 -9.56 -0.40 -2.12
C ASN A 145 -10.54 0.71 -2.57
N PRO A 146 -11.14 1.50 -1.64
CA PRO A 146 -11.94 2.66 -2.01
C PRO A 146 -11.13 3.81 -2.64
N GLN A 147 -9.82 3.88 -2.39
CA GLN A 147 -8.96 4.95 -2.87
C GLN A 147 -8.08 4.47 -4.02
N TRP A 148 -8.23 5.09 -5.20
CA TRP A 148 -7.42 4.79 -6.38
C TRP A 148 -6.64 6.02 -6.80
N ALA A 149 -5.35 5.84 -7.07
CA ALA A 149 -4.51 6.91 -7.57
C ALA A 149 -4.78 7.16 -9.06
N SER A 150 -5.00 8.42 -9.41
CA SER A 150 -4.93 8.89 -10.79
C SER A 150 -3.48 8.86 -11.29
N GLU A 151 -3.31 8.90 -12.62
CA GLU A 151 -1.98 9.00 -13.24
C GLU A 151 -1.20 10.23 -12.74
N LYS A 152 -1.90 11.35 -12.52
CA LYS A 152 -1.29 12.57 -12.00
C LYS A 152 -0.78 12.38 -10.57
N GLU A 153 -1.63 11.87 -9.67
CA GLU A 153 -1.24 11.62 -8.27
C GLU A 153 -0.09 10.63 -8.17
N LEU A 154 -0.07 9.60 -9.03
CA LEU A 154 1.04 8.66 -9.09
C LEU A 154 2.35 9.35 -9.51
N LEU A 155 2.33 10.17 -10.55
CA LEU A 155 3.51 10.89 -11.00
C LEU A 155 4.04 11.82 -9.90
N ASP A 156 3.14 12.47 -9.15
CA ASP A 156 3.50 13.28 -7.98
C ASP A 156 4.19 12.40 -6.91
N ILE A 157 3.61 11.25 -6.54
CA ILE A 157 4.22 10.28 -5.59
C ILE A 157 5.61 9.84 -6.04
N ILE A 158 5.78 9.53 -7.33
CA ILE A 158 7.05 9.08 -7.91
C ILE A 158 8.10 10.20 -7.86
N ASN A 159 7.73 11.42 -8.27
CA ASN A 159 8.65 12.56 -8.33
C ASN A 159 9.11 13.00 -6.93
N HIS A 160 8.22 12.96 -5.93
CA HIS A 160 8.58 13.25 -4.54
C HIS A 160 9.50 12.19 -3.92
N THR A 161 9.49 10.96 -4.44
CA THR A 161 10.35 9.88 -3.94
C THR A 161 11.80 9.98 -4.43
N GLU A 162 12.06 10.72 -5.51
CA GLU A 162 13.40 10.85 -6.13
C GLU A 162 14.17 12.11 -5.69
N GLY A 163 13.61 12.91 -4.77
CA GLY A 163 14.21 14.15 -4.27
C GLY A 163 15.26 14.02 -3.15
N PHE A 164 15.85 12.84 -2.96
CA PHE A 164 16.94 12.59 -2.00
C PHE A 164 18.21 12.07 -2.68
#